data_AF-A0A4P7H2D6-F1
#
_entry.id   AF-A0A4P7H2D6-F1
#
_cell.length_a   1.000
_cell.length_b   1.000
_cell.length_c   1.000
_cell.angle_alpha   90.00
_cell.angle_beta   90.00
_cell.angle_gamma   90.00
#
_symmetry.space_group_name_H-M   'P 1'
#
loop_
_entity.id
_entity.type
_entity.pdbx_description
1 polymer ?
#
loop_
_entity_poly.entity_id
_entity_poly.type
_entity_poly.pdbx_seq_one_letter_code
_entity_poly.pdbx_strand_id
1 'polypeptide(L)'
;MIKVELDINSGRPNPRWKLTPGDEAQLHGLIAAAPRAAVGEIENHSEYRGFVAQLSDEETLRVHRGVMEIARGDQCSYRTDGDRAVERWLLATGRPTLEPGDYQTVVAALWD
;
A
#
# COMPACT_ATOMS: atom_id res chain seq x y z
N MET A 1 6.88 -14.40 2.15
CA MET A 1 7.52 -13.39 1.30
C MET A 1 6.44 -12.46 0.80
N ILE A 2 6.55 -11.18 1.13
CA ILE A 2 5.55 -10.19 0.77
C ILE A 2 5.87 -9.61 -0.61
N LYS A 3 4.86 -9.61 -1.48
CA LYS A 3 4.92 -8.96 -2.80
C LYS A 3 4.09 -7.69 -2.76
N VAL A 4 4.67 -6.59 -3.23
CA VAL A 4 3.98 -5.31 -3.30
C VAL A 4 3.77 -4.96 -4.77
N GLU A 5 2.60 -4.44 -5.07
CA GLU A 5 2.22 -3.81 -6.32
C GLU A 5 1.83 -2.36 -6.04
N LEU A 6 2.35 -1.44 -6.85
CA LEU A 6 1.83 -0.08 -6.92
C LEU A 6 0.63 -0.07 -7.86
N ASP A 7 -0.57 0.21 -7.34
CA ASP A 7 -1.75 0.34 -8.19
C ASP A 7 -1.83 1.77 -8.75
N ILE A 8 -1.53 1.91 -10.03
CA ILE A 8 -1.42 3.20 -10.71
C ILE A 8 -1.91 3.11 -12.15
N ASN A 9 -2.72 4.08 -12.56
CA ASN A 9 -3.20 4.15 -13.94
C ASN A 9 -2.21 4.92 -14.84
N SER A 10 -1.09 4.29 -15.19
CA SER A 10 -0.03 4.91 -16.01
C SER A 10 -0.04 4.46 -17.49
N GLY A 11 -0.96 3.60 -17.89
CA GLY A 11 -0.98 2.97 -19.22
C GLY A 11 0.07 1.85 -19.41
N ARG A 12 0.79 1.49 -18.34
CA ARG A 12 1.76 0.38 -18.29
C ARG A 12 1.33 -0.67 -17.27
N PRO A 13 1.91 -1.89 -17.29
CA PRO A 13 1.73 -2.83 -16.20
C PRO A 13 2.18 -2.22 -14.86
N ASN A 14 1.39 -2.44 -13.80
CA ASN A 14 1.69 -1.96 -12.47
C ASN A 14 3.09 -2.42 -11.98
N PRO A 15 3.94 -1.52 -11.45
CA PRO A 15 5.23 -1.90 -10.88
C PRO A 15 5.07 -2.86 -9.69
N ARG A 16 5.95 -3.85 -9.61
CA ARG A 16 5.93 -4.87 -8.56
C ARG A 16 7.33 -5.10 -7.99
N TRP A 17 7.41 -5.33 -6.69
CA TRP A 17 8.64 -5.69 -6.01
C TRP A 17 8.38 -6.64 -4.83
N LYS A 18 9.47 -7.15 -4.27
CA LYS A 18 9.46 -8.03 -3.10
C LYS A 18 10.07 -7.28 -1.94
N LEU A 19 9.47 -7.40 -0.76
CA LEU A 19 10.07 -6.88 0.46
C LEU A 19 11.25 -7.77 0.90
N THR A 20 12.23 -7.15 1.56
CA THR A 20 13.27 -7.91 2.27
C THR A 20 12.68 -8.50 3.57
N PRO A 21 13.28 -9.55 4.16
CA PRO A 21 12.78 -10.08 5.43
C PRO A 21 12.68 -9.03 6.56
N GLY A 22 13.58 -8.03 6.57
CA GLY A 22 13.52 -6.91 7.52
C GLY A 22 12.32 -5.99 7.25
N ASP A 23 12.06 -5.68 5.98
CA ASP A 23 10.90 -4.88 5.58
C ASP A 23 9.58 -5.61 5.81
N GLU A 24 9.54 -6.94 5.64
CA GLU A 24 8.37 -7.76 5.96
C GLU A 24 7.98 -7.63 7.44
N ALA A 25 8.96 -7.76 8.34
CA ALA A 25 8.74 -7.57 9.77
C ALA A 25 8.27 -6.14 10.10
N GLN A 26 8.86 -5.15 9.44
CA GLN A 26 8.48 -3.75 9.62
C GLN A 26 7.02 -3.49 9.18
N LEU A 27 6.60 -4.01 8.02
CA LEU A 27 5.22 -3.87 7.54
C LEU A 27 4.22 -4.50 8.51
N HIS A 28 4.50 -5.70 9.02
CA HIS A 28 3.66 -6.33 10.04
C HIS A 28 3.57 -5.48 11.32
N GLY A 29 4.68 -4.87 11.75
CA GLY A 29 4.71 -3.95 12.88
C GLY A 29 3.83 -2.71 12.66
N LEU A 30 3.92 -2.09 11.49
CA LEU A 30 3.09 -0.93 11.11
C LEU A 30 1.60 -1.27 11.13
N ILE A 31 1.20 -2.40 10.53
CA ILE A 31 -0.19 -2.87 10.53
C ILE A 31 -0.69 -3.13 11.96
N ALA A 32 0.12 -3.76 12.80
CA ALA A 32 -0.25 -4.10 14.17
C ALA A 32 -0.44 -2.85 15.05
N ALA A 33 0.42 -1.84 14.87
CA ALA A 33 0.39 -0.58 15.62
C ALA A 33 -0.74 0.37 15.19
N ALA A 34 -1.21 0.26 13.95
CA ALA A 34 -2.22 1.15 13.42
C ALA A 34 -3.58 1.02 14.13
N PRO A 35 -4.28 2.14 14.44
CA PRO A 35 -5.62 2.10 15.02
C PRO A 35 -6.64 1.35 14.16
N ARG A 36 -7.60 0.66 14.80
CA ARG A 36 -8.73 0.03 14.09
C ARG A 36 -9.75 1.08 13.65
N ALA A 37 -10.37 0.85 12.49
CA ALA A 37 -11.45 1.66 11.95
C ALA A 37 -12.68 0.81 11.65
N ALA A 38 -13.87 1.44 11.67
CA ALA A 38 -15.14 0.76 11.45
C ALA A 38 -15.33 0.35 9.98
N VAL A 39 -15.10 1.29 9.05
CA VAL A 39 -14.99 1.10 7.60
C VAL A 39 -14.21 2.30 7.07
N GLY A 40 -13.34 2.10 6.08
CA GLY A 40 -12.79 3.20 5.27
C GLY A 40 -13.27 3.07 3.83
N GLU A 41 -13.75 4.17 3.24
CA GLU A 41 -13.98 4.22 1.80
C GLU A 41 -12.63 4.43 1.09
N ILE A 42 -12.26 3.48 0.23
CA ILE A 42 -11.17 3.66 -0.72
C ILE A 42 -11.79 4.15 -2.02
N GLU A 43 -11.64 5.43 -2.31
CA GLU A 43 -12.15 6.05 -3.54
C GLU A 43 -11.14 5.90 -4.69
N ASN A 44 -11.49 5.11 -5.71
CA ASN A 44 -10.56 4.67 -6.76
C ASN A 44 -10.49 5.58 -8.01
N HIS A 45 -10.81 6.88 -7.86
CA HIS A 45 -10.99 7.78 -9.03
C HIS A 45 -9.73 8.55 -9.47
N SER A 46 -8.58 8.34 -8.83
CA SER A 46 -7.34 9.06 -9.19
C SER A 46 -6.33 8.20 -9.95
N GLU A 47 -5.32 8.86 -10.55
CA GLU A 47 -4.21 8.17 -11.23
C GLU A 47 -3.45 7.25 -10.27
N TYR A 48 -3.30 7.65 -9.01
CA TYR A 48 -2.74 6.83 -7.93
C TYR A 48 -3.84 6.13 -7.14
N ARG A 49 -3.84 4.79 -7.11
CA ARG A 49 -4.88 3.99 -6.43
C ARG A 49 -4.39 3.31 -5.16
N GLY A 50 -3.15 3.55 -4.78
CA GLY A 50 -2.57 3.00 -3.56
C GLY A 50 -1.56 1.89 -3.81
N PHE A 51 -1.34 1.10 -2.77
CA PHE A 51 -0.47 -0.07 -2.80
C PHE A 51 -1.28 -1.33 -2.46
N VAL A 52 -0.93 -2.44 -3.10
CA VAL A 52 -1.45 -3.76 -2.77
C VAL A 52 -0.29 -4.65 -2.34
N ALA A 53 -0.33 -5.16 -1.11
CA ALA A 53 0.67 -6.09 -0.60
C ALA A 53 0.05 -7.46 -0.32
N GLN A 54 0.57 -8.50 -0.96
CA GLN A 54 0.22 -9.89 -0.66
C GLN A 54 1.00 -10.35 0.58
N LEU A 55 0.35 -10.41 1.74
CA LEU A 55 0.98 -10.77 3.02
C LEU A 55 1.19 -12.29 3.14
N SER A 56 0.21 -13.07 2.68
CA SER A 56 0.24 -14.54 2.55
C SER A 56 -0.66 -14.96 1.40
N ASP A 57 -0.80 -16.26 1.10
CA ASP A 57 -1.67 -16.74 0.01
C ASP A 57 -3.16 -16.37 0.22
N GLU A 58 -3.58 -16.14 1.46
CA GLU A 58 -4.98 -15.84 1.82
C GLU A 58 -5.19 -14.40 2.30
N GLU A 59 -4.11 -13.63 2.48
CA GLU A 59 -4.17 -12.31 3.13
C GLU A 59 -3.55 -11.22 2.26
N THR A 60 -4.34 -10.18 1.99
CA THR A 60 -3.96 -9.02 1.18
C THR A 60 -4.18 -7.74 1.96
N LEU A 61 -3.20 -6.84 1.90
CA LEU A 61 -3.31 -5.48 2.38
C LEU A 61 -3.49 -4.54 1.18
N ARG A 62 -4.48 -3.65 1.24
CA ARG A 62 -4.57 -2.48 0.37
C ARG A 62 -4.36 -1.24 1.20
N VAL A 63 -3.53 -0.31 0.72
CA VAL A 63 -3.23 0.95 1.40
C VAL A 63 -3.51 2.09 0.46
N HIS A 64 -4.42 2.99 0.85
CA HIS A 64 -4.78 4.14 0.02
C HIS A 64 -5.26 5.30 0.90
N ARG A 65 -4.67 6.49 0.71
CA ARG A 65 -5.08 7.75 1.38
C ARG A 65 -5.21 7.61 2.90
N GLY A 66 -4.26 6.92 3.53
CA GLY A 66 -4.24 6.70 4.97
C GLY A 66 -5.28 5.69 5.48
N VAL A 67 -5.85 4.87 4.60
CA VAL A 67 -6.69 3.72 4.96
C VAL A 67 -5.96 2.44 4.59
N MET A 68 -5.97 1.49 5.52
CA MET A 68 -5.49 0.13 5.30
C MET A 68 -6.67 -0.82 5.35
N GLU A 69 -6.93 -1.49 4.24
CA GLU A 69 -7.89 -2.59 4.11
C GLU A 69 -7.13 -3.91 4.17
N ILE A 70 -7.48 -4.78 5.11
CA ILE A 70 -6.86 -6.10 5.28
C ILE A 70 -7.92 -7.15 4.98
N ALA A 71 -7.81 -7.77 3.82
CA ALA A 71 -8.68 -8.83 3.37
C ALA A 71 -8.06 -10.20 3.67
N ARG A 72 -8.81 -11.09 4.31
CA ARG A 72 -8.44 -12.48 4.60
C ARG A 72 -9.62 -13.40 4.30
N GLY A 73 -9.60 -14.08 3.16
CA GLY A 73 -10.77 -14.79 2.64
C GLY A 73 -11.98 -13.86 2.49
N ASP A 74 -13.11 -14.22 3.09
CA ASP A 74 -14.34 -13.40 3.08
C ASP A 74 -14.38 -12.31 4.17
N GLN A 75 -13.34 -12.21 5.01
CA GLN A 75 -13.26 -11.23 6.08
C GLN A 75 -12.45 -10.01 5.64
N CYS A 76 -12.95 -8.83 5.97
CA CYS A 76 -12.24 -7.58 5.77
C CYS A 76 -12.18 -6.79 7.08
N SER A 77 -11.02 -6.22 7.38
CA SER A 77 -10.82 -5.33 8.53
C SER A 77 -10.07 -4.08 8.12
N TYR A 78 -10.34 -2.97 8.81
CA TYR A 78 -9.80 -1.66 8.46
C TYR A 78 -8.92 -1.11 9.56
N ARG A 79 -7.82 -0.48 9.16
CA ARG A 79 -6.97 0.34 10.02
C ARG A 79 -6.79 1.73 9.40
N THR A 80 -6.51 2.72 10.22
CA THR A 80 -6.16 4.06 9.76
C THR A 80 -4.69 4.35 9.94
N ASP A 81 -4.14 5.07 8.98
CA ASP A 81 -2.76 5.54 8.88
C ASP A 81 -2.83 7.03 8.52
N GLY A 82 -3.30 7.85 9.47
CA GLY A 82 -3.73 9.23 9.19
C GLY A 82 -2.62 10.15 8.71
N ASP A 83 -1.36 9.82 9.01
CA ASP A 83 -0.21 10.51 8.46
C ASP A 83 0.27 9.90 7.15
N ARG A 84 -0.30 8.81 6.64
CA ARG A 84 0.14 8.06 5.45
C ARG A 84 1.56 7.50 5.58
N ALA A 85 2.00 7.18 6.81
CA ALA A 85 3.34 6.63 7.05
C ALA A 85 3.59 5.31 6.30
N VAL A 86 2.58 4.44 6.19
CA VAL A 86 2.68 3.16 5.49
C VAL A 86 2.84 3.37 3.98
N GLU A 87 2.06 4.26 3.37
CA GLU A 87 2.20 4.55 1.93
C GLU A 87 3.57 5.15 1.62
N ARG A 88 4.05 6.10 2.43
CA ARG A 88 5.39 6.70 2.26
C ARG A 88 6.50 5.68 2.44
N TRP A 89 6.35 4.80 3.41
CA TRP A 89 7.30 3.72 3.64
C TRP A 89 7.31 2.72 2.48
N LEU A 90 6.15 2.27 1.99
CA LEU A 90 6.04 1.39 0.83
C LEU A 90 6.67 2.01 -0.42
N LEU A 91 6.41 3.30 -0.68
CA LEU A 91 7.04 4.05 -1.76
C LEU A 91 8.58 4.01 -1.68
N ALA A 92 9.14 4.15 -0.48
CA ALA A 92 10.58 4.09 -0.27
C ALA A 92 11.16 2.70 -0.58
N THR A 93 10.47 1.62 -0.16
CA THR A 93 10.92 0.24 -0.46
C THR A 93 10.90 -0.08 -1.97
N GLY A 94 9.93 0.47 -2.69
CA GLY A 94 9.77 0.30 -4.14
C GLY A 94 10.64 1.22 -4.98
N ARG A 95 11.28 2.26 -4.41
CA ARG A 95 11.97 3.31 -5.19
C ARG A 95 12.85 2.80 -6.35
N PRO A 96 13.66 1.73 -6.19
CA PRO A 96 14.53 1.24 -7.27
C PRO A 96 13.79 0.61 -8.46
N THR A 97 12.52 0.22 -8.30
CA THR A 97 11.71 -0.43 -9.34
C THR A 97 10.74 0.52 -10.05
N LEU A 98 10.59 1.75 -9.54
CA LEU A 98 9.64 2.72 -10.05
C LEU A 98 10.26 3.59 -11.14
N GLU A 99 9.54 3.68 -12.26
CA GLU A 99 9.79 4.68 -13.29
C GLU A 99 9.69 6.10 -12.70
N PRO A 100 10.49 7.07 -13.17
CA PRO A 100 10.45 8.43 -12.64
C PRO A 100 9.07 9.07 -12.68
N GLY A 101 8.30 8.84 -13.73
CA GLY A 101 6.92 9.35 -13.86
C GLY A 101 5.98 8.79 -12.80
N ASP A 102 5.98 7.46 -12.62
CA ASP A 102 5.13 6.80 -11.62
C ASP A 102 5.50 7.27 -10.20
N TYR A 103 6.81 7.39 -9.92
CA TYR A 103 7.29 7.92 -8.64
C TYR A 103 6.77 9.35 -8.37
N GLN A 104 6.84 10.25 -9.36
CA GLN A 104 6.37 11.62 -9.21
C GLN A 104 4.85 11.70 -9.02
N THR A 105 4.07 10.87 -9.71
CA THR A 105 2.62 10.79 -9.51
C THR A 105 2.27 10.38 -8.07
N VAL A 106 2.97 9.38 -7.52
CA VAL A 106 2.73 8.96 -6.12
C VAL A 106 3.16 10.05 -5.13
N VAL A 107 4.31 10.69 -5.36
CA VAL A 107 4.77 11.81 -4.52
C VAL A 107 3.80 12.98 -4.56
N ALA A 108 3.21 13.31 -5.71
CA ALA A 108 2.17 14.34 -5.75
C ALA A 108 0.94 13.94 -4.91
N ALA A 109 0.48 12.69 -5.04
CA ALA A 109 -0.72 12.22 -4.36
C ALA A 109 -0.57 12.07 -2.83
N LEU A 110 0.63 11.77 -2.32
CA LEU A 110 0.87 11.55 -0.89
C LEU A 110 0.97 12.84 -0.05
N TRP A 111 1.08 13.98 -0.71
CA TRP A 111 1.19 15.30 -0.08
C TRP A 111 0.09 16.28 -0.52
N ASP A 112 -0.93 15.77 -1.23
CA ASP A 112 -2.23 16.42 -1.45
C ASP A 112 -3.21 16.10 -0.30
#